data_AF-A0A1I4Y0R3-F1
#
_entry.id   AF-A0A1I4Y0R3-F1
#
_cell.length_a   1.000
_cell.length_b   1.000
_cell.length_c   1.000
_cell.angle_alpha   90.00
_cell.angle_beta   90.00
_cell.angle_gamma   90.00
#
_symmetry.space_group_name_H-M   'P 1'
#
loop_
_entity.id
_entity.type
_entity.pdbx_description
1 polymer ?
#
loop_
_entity_poly.entity_id
_entity_poly.type
_entity_poly.pdbx_seq_one_letter_code
_entity_poly.pdbx_strand_id
1 'polypeptide(L)'
;MHTPHPPRPTFPPAPGPVPGESDETLAARLRGWPEGGTGDPVALLMARHWQSTYDYAAVCLATQSQVASMVTATAFHRVLDGLMRGESGVALRPRLLVAARDTVKEWSAEGGVSGVLPDLRKPAGGRGMRAAKSMTPENRKLVERSFQALPAVAQCLLWHTEVEAETITIPTGLLGLDADSAVATLEQARDKFREGCVRAHRELAPSKDCRFYNRLLDVPIRRGGALLPDVQQHLLECRYCRYAAEQLSHFEGGLGGVIAEAVLGWGARRYLDSRPGRMPQKGTSRRPGSGGRHRLLSQIPVQRRRITSGARNPRALLTVGVSSGALLAAILGAAFLSDDGSGADPTASTSATGGVATAPDTGNEATRGSASPTPPASAGRPTAPQQTRLRNQAADLCLDIAGGKAVKGASTELAVCDSGWTQKWSYEEDGLLRSVANPELCLDSQVDAGVVVLGSCAGEHAKRGDDVRYDFTVQGELLPRWGEGLAMAPIDSEPKSDVVVKVRDNSTKQRWLTDGVTASPESLSVSGSEAPTPETEPVSEEPDAGEGSPAPGPEKPDTPTPNATPEAEAERGGSVLAVHDEGAAEGGTERESPLTPLTSVDVPTLLTGLGL
;
A
#
# COMPACT_ATOMS: atom_id res chain seq x y z
N MET A 1 -1.49 32.88 -51.41
CA MET A 1 -0.72 31.63 -51.45
C MET A 1 0.20 31.58 -50.23
N HIS A 2 -0.28 31.01 -49.14
CA HIS A 2 0.53 30.73 -47.95
C HIS A 2 0.75 29.21 -47.91
N THR A 3 2.01 28.79 -48.01
CA THR A 3 2.42 27.41 -47.76
C THR A 3 2.30 27.12 -46.26
N PRO A 4 1.43 26.20 -45.80
CA PRO A 4 1.48 25.71 -44.45
C PRO A 4 2.51 24.59 -44.45
N HIS A 5 3.59 24.72 -43.69
CA HIS A 5 4.38 23.66 -43.03
C HIS A 5 5.71 24.30 -42.59
N PRO A 6 6.02 24.37 -41.29
CA PRO A 6 7.33 24.81 -40.84
C PRO A 6 8.39 23.77 -41.27
N PRO A 7 9.65 24.19 -41.52
CA PRO A 7 10.70 23.27 -41.93
C PRO A 7 10.95 22.22 -40.84
N ARG A 8 11.08 20.95 -41.25
CA ARG A 8 11.54 19.88 -40.37
C ARG A 8 12.94 20.21 -39.85
N PRO A 9 13.24 19.99 -38.56
CA PRO A 9 14.59 20.19 -38.04
C PRO A 9 15.57 19.28 -38.77
N THR A 10 16.75 19.82 -39.07
CA THR A 10 17.83 19.16 -39.84
C THR A 10 18.51 18.01 -39.11
N PHE A 11 18.09 17.69 -37.88
CA PHE A 11 18.56 16.57 -37.09
C PHE A 11 17.37 15.92 -36.37
N PRO A 12 17.35 14.57 -36.18
CA PRO A 12 16.39 13.94 -35.29
C PRO A 12 16.50 14.59 -33.91
N PRO A 13 15.40 14.74 -33.15
CA PRO A 13 15.50 15.14 -31.75
C PRO A 13 16.50 14.19 -31.09
N ALA A 14 17.50 14.76 -30.41
CA ALA A 14 18.43 13.98 -29.62
C ALA A 14 17.62 13.01 -28.75
N PRO A 15 18.00 11.73 -28.63
CA PRO A 15 17.33 10.86 -27.68
C PRO A 15 17.34 11.59 -26.34
N GLY A 16 16.16 11.77 -25.75
CA GLY A 16 16.04 12.30 -24.40
C GLY A 16 17.01 11.56 -23.48
N PRO A 17 17.47 12.18 -22.38
CA PRO A 17 18.42 11.54 -21.47
C PRO A 17 17.95 10.12 -21.21
N VAL A 18 18.80 9.15 -21.62
CA VAL A 18 18.47 7.73 -21.51
C VAL A 18 18.01 7.51 -20.08
N PRO A 19 16.77 7.03 -19.84
CA PRO A 19 16.32 6.78 -18.48
C PRO A 19 17.36 5.91 -17.80
N GLY A 20 17.97 6.41 -16.72
CA GLY A 20 18.89 5.60 -15.93
C GLY A 20 18.16 4.33 -15.50
N GLU A 21 18.83 3.18 -15.52
CA GLU A 21 18.22 1.91 -15.09
C GLU A 21 17.66 2.05 -13.68
N SER A 22 16.39 1.70 -13.47
CA SER A 22 15.74 1.78 -12.16
C SER A 22 16.35 0.76 -11.18
N ASP A 23 16.21 1.01 -9.87
CA ASP A 23 16.70 0.08 -8.86
C ASP A 23 15.96 -1.28 -8.91
N GLU A 24 14.68 -1.29 -9.32
CA GLU A 24 13.94 -2.54 -9.54
C GLU A 24 14.48 -3.30 -10.76
N THR A 25 14.86 -2.60 -11.84
CA THR A 25 15.50 -3.20 -13.01
C THR A 25 16.85 -3.82 -12.63
N LEU A 26 17.66 -3.12 -11.84
CA LEU A 26 18.94 -3.63 -11.32
C LEU A 26 18.73 -4.84 -10.41
N ALA A 27 17.74 -4.80 -9.52
CA ALA A 27 17.37 -5.93 -8.67
C ALA A 27 16.92 -7.14 -9.47
N ALA A 28 16.14 -6.94 -10.54
CA ALA A 28 15.73 -8.01 -11.44
C ALA A 28 16.92 -8.68 -12.14
N ARG A 29 17.93 -7.90 -12.57
CA ARG A 29 19.18 -8.42 -13.16
C ARG A 29 20.01 -9.25 -12.17
N LEU A 30 19.93 -8.99 -10.86
CA LEU A 30 20.60 -9.82 -9.84
C LEU A 30 19.97 -11.22 -9.70
N ARG A 31 18.69 -11.37 -10.06
CA ARG A 31 17.96 -12.65 -9.94
C ARG A 31 18.20 -13.61 -11.10
N GLY A 32 18.52 -13.07 -12.28
CA GLY A 32 18.81 -13.85 -13.47
C GLY A 32 19.93 -13.17 -14.24
N TRP A 33 21.08 -13.84 -14.33
CA TRP A 33 22.25 -13.34 -15.05
C TRP A 33 21.98 -13.29 -16.56
N PRO A 34 21.86 -12.11 -17.19
CA PRO A 34 21.88 -12.04 -18.64
C PRO A 34 23.35 -11.92 -19.04
N GLU A 35 23.89 -12.93 -19.72
CA GLU A 35 25.14 -12.75 -20.45
C GLU A 35 24.95 -11.58 -21.43
N GLY A 36 25.70 -10.48 -21.25
CA GLY A 36 25.72 -9.35 -22.18
C GLY A 36 25.06 -8.04 -21.71
N GLY A 37 24.57 -7.93 -20.47
CA GLY A 37 24.09 -6.65 -19.93
C GLY A 37 25.24 -5.65 -19.66
N THR A 38 25.09 -4.38 -20.07
CA THR A 38 26.06 -3.32 -19.75
C THR A 38 26.03 -2.94 -18.26
N GLY A 39 27.20 -2.85 -17.64
CA GLY A 39 27.39 -2.40 -16.25
C GLY A 39 27.06 -3.46 -15.18
N ASP A 40 27.86 -3.48 -14.12
CA ASP A 40 27.63 -4.35 -12.95
C ASP A 40 26.47 -3.78 -12.09
N PRO A 41 25.34 -4.50 -11.94
CA PRO A 41 24.20 -4.02 -11.16
C PRO A 41 24.54 -3.81 -9.68
N VAL A 42 25.47 -4.59 -9.12
CA VAL A 42 25.93 -4.42 -7.74
C VAL A 42 26.68 -3.09 -7.61
N ALA A 43 27.63 -2.83 -8.52
CA ALA A 43 28.39 -1.58 -8.52
C ALA A 43 27.50 -0.34 -8.65
N LEU A 44 26.45 -0.38 -9.48
CA LEU A 44 25.50 0.73 -9.62
C LEU A 44 24.65 0.96 -8.37
N LEU A 45 24.12 -0.11 -7.76
CA LEU A 45 23.37 -0.01 -6.51
C LEU A 45 24.24 0.51 -5.37
N MET A 46 25.49 0.05 -5.28
CA MET A 46 26.48 0.57 -4.33
C MET A 46 26.76 2.05 -4.59
N ALA A 47 27.06 2.45 -5.83
CA ALA A 47 27.35 3.85 -6.16
C ALA A 47 26.21 4.80 -5.76
N ARG A 48 24.95 4.36 -5.88
CA ARG A 48 23.75 5.16 -5.55
C ARG A 48 23.46 5.27 -4.06
N HIS A 49 23.72 4.22 -3.28
CA HIS A 49 23.23 4.14 -1.89
C HIS A 49 24.34 4.10 -0.84
N TRP A 50 25.60 3.84 -1.24
CA TRP A 50 26.71 3.62 -0.31
C TRP A 50 26.91 4.79 0.65
N GLN A 51 26.99 6.02 0.13
CA GLN A 51 27.32 7.17 0.96
C GLN A 51 26.26 7.41 2.05
N SER A 52 24.97 7.34 1.71
CA SER A 52 23.88 7.49 2.67
C SER A 52 23.93 6.40 3.75
N THR A 53 24.22 5.16 3.38
CA THR A 53 24.35 4.05 4.34
C THR A 53 25.59 4.18 5.23
N TYR A 54 26.72 4.59 4.65
CA TYR A 54 27.95 4.86 5.38
C TYR A 54 27.80 6.01 6.38
N ASP A 55 27.19 7.13 5.96
CA ASP A 55 26.94 8.27 6.84
C ASP A 55 26.11 7.85 8.05
N TYR A 56 25.09 7.01 7.85
CA TYR A 56 24.27 6.52 8.94
C TYR A 56 24.99 5.50 9.83
N ALA A 57 25.78 4.60 9.25
CA ALA A 57 26.64 3.69 10.01
C ALA A 57 27.62 4.47 10.91
N ALA A 58 28.22 5.54 10.38
CA ALA A 58 29.08 6.45 11.13
C ALA A 58 28.31 7.18 12.25
N VAL A 59 27.06 7.59 12.02
CA VAL A 59 26.18 8.14 13.07
C VAL A 59 25.91 7.11 14.17
N CYS A 60 25.63 5.86 13.81
CA CYS A 60 25.42 4.74 14.74
C CYS A 60 26.66 4.43 15.60
N LEU A 61 27.84 4.44 15.00
CA LEU A 61 29.10 4.16 15.69
C LEU A 61 29.69 5.40 16.39
N ALA A 62 29.24 6.60 16.04
CA ALA A 62 29.90 7.88 16.37
C ALA A 62 31.38 7.94 15.98
N THR A 63 31.72 7.34 14.84
CA THR A 63 33.07 7.35 14.27
C THR A 63 32.99 7.16 12.75
N GLN A 64 33.99 7.68 12.03
CA GLN A 64 34.17 7.50 10.58
C GLN A 64 35.28 6.45 10.32
N SER A 65 35.33 5.40 11.13
CA SER A 65 36.38 4.37 11.04
C SER A 65 36.09 3.32 9.96
N GLN A 66 37.05 2.43 9.73
CA GLN A 66 36.88 1.26 8.87
C GLN A 66 35.70 0.38 9.31
N VAL A 67 35.33 0.40 10.59
CA VAL A 67 34.18 -0.35 11.11
C VAL A 67 32.86 0.16 10.49
N ALA A 68 32.74 1.46 10.21
CA ALA A 68 31.57 2.00 9.51
C ALA A 68 31.46 1.47 8.08
N SER A 69 32.58 1.34 7.37
CA SER A 69 32.63 0.71 6.04
C SER A 69 32.26 -0.77 6.09
N MET A 70 32.74 -1.52 7.10
CA MET A 70 32.39 -2.92 7.30
C MET A 70 30.90 -3.10 7.55
N VAL A 71 30.31 -2.32 8.46
CA VAL A 71 28.86 -2.32 8.73
C VAL A 71 28.08 -2.01 7.46
N THR A 72 28.52 -1.02 6.69
CA THR A 72 27.89 -0.64 5.42
C THR A 72 27.92 -1.80 4.43
N ALA A 73 29.09 -2.41 4.22
CA ALA A 73 29.23 -3.58 3.34
C ALA A 73 28.33 -4.74 3.80
N THR A 74 28.28 -5.04 5.09
CA THR A 74 27.38 -6.08 5.63
C THR A 74 25.90 -5.75 5.40
N ALA A 75 25.49 -4.49 5.55
CA ALA A 75 24.13 -4.06 5.25
C ALA A 75 23.77 -4.27 3.76
N PHE A 76 24.70 -3.93 2.85
CA PHE A 76 24.54 -4.20 1.42
C PHE A 76 24.43 -5.69 1.14
N HIS A 77 25.32 -6.52 1.68
CA HIS A 77 25.24 -7.99 1.51
C HIS A 77 23.88 -8.53 1.92
N ARG A 78 23.37 -8.16 3.10
CA ARG A 78 22.05 -8.62 3.59
C ARG A 78 20.90 -8.20 2.68
N VAL A 79 20.92 -6.96 2.17
CA VAL A 79 19.85 -6.45 1.29
C VAL A 79 19.96 -7.09 -0.10
N LEU A 80 21.15 -7.18 -0.67
CA LEU A 80 21.39 -7.81 -1.98
C LEU A 80 20.99 -9.29 -1.98
N ASP A 81 21.29 -10.04 -0.91
CA ASP A 81 20.81 -11.42 -0.74
C ASP A 81 19.27 -11.50 -0.77
N GLY A 82 18.58 -10.53 -0.17
CA GLY A 82 17.12 -10.40 -0.26
C GLY A 82 16.64 -10.16 -1.69
N LEU A 83 17.31 -9.27 -2.42
CA LEU A 83 16.98 -8.97 -3.83
C LEU A 83 17.16 -10.21 -4.73
N MET A 84 18.25 -10.96 -4.53
CA MET A 84 18.50 -12.23 -5.23
C MET A 84 17.41 -13.27 -4.95
N ARG A 85 16.75 -13.21 -3.78
CA ARG A 85 15.63 -14.08 -3.41
C ARG A 85 14.25 -13.60 -3.89
N GLY A 86 14.17 -12.53 -4.68
CA GLY A 86 12.88 -12.06 -5.21
C GLY A 86 12.33 -10.79 -4.56
N GLU A 87 12.99 -10.24 -3.55
CA GLU A 87 12.52 -9.00 -2.93
C GLU A 87 12.62 -7.81 -3.90
N SER A 88 11.69 -6.87 -3.78
CA SER A 88 11.66 -5.67 -4.61
C SER A 88 12.90 -4.79 -4.39
N GLY A 89 13.43 -4.24 -5.48
CA GLY A 89 14.48 -3.23 -5.50
C GLY A 89 13.98 -1.80 -5.24
N VAL A 90 12.72 -1.61 -4.86
CA VAL A 90 12.16 -0.29 -4.58
C VAL A 90 12.42 0.13 -3.12
N ALA A 91 12.61 1.43 -2.89
CA ALA A 91 12.85 2.03 -1.57
C ALA A 91 14.04 1.41 -0.82
N LEU A 92 15.15 1.14 -1.54
CA LEU A 92 16.34 0.49 -0.97
C LEU A 92 17.01 1.31 0.13
N ARG A 93 17.02 2.64 0.01
CA ARG A 93 17.73 3.50 0.97
C ARG A 93 17.27 3.29 2.41
N PRO A 94 15.98 3.45 2.78
CA PRO A 94 15.54 3.20 4.15
C PRO A 94 15.84 1.76 4.61
N ARG A 95 15.75 0.76 3.73
CA ARG A 95 16.07 -0.63 4.03
C ARG A 95 17.55 -0.83 4.38
N LEU A 96 18.46 -0.26 3.58
CA LEU A 96 19.90 -0.30 3.81
C LEU A 96 20.28 0.40 5.12
N LEU A 97 19.67 1.54 5.42
CA LEU A 97 19.91 2.25 6.69
C LEU A 97 19.47 1.41 7.89
N VAL A 98 18.27 0.82 7.82
CA VAL A 98 17.76 -0.08 8.86
C VAL A 98 18.69 -1.29 9.03
N ALA A 99 19.12 -1.92 7.93
CA ALA A 99 20.07 -3.03 7.97
C ALA A 99 21.40 -2.63 8.64
N ALA A 100 21.95 -1.45 8.33
CA ALA A 100 23.18 -0.95 8.97
C ALA A 100 23.01 -0.75 10.48
N ARG A 101 21.88 -0.16 10.92
CA ARG A 101 21.57 -0.02 12.36
C ARG A 101 21.45 -1.37 13.04
N ASP A 102 20.77 -2.31 12.41
CA ASP A 102 20.53 -3.63 12.99
C ASP A 102 21.83 -4.44 13.07
N THR A 103 22.74 -4.30 12.09
CA THR A 103 24.11 -4.83 12.16
C THR A 103 24.90 -4.22 13.32
N VAL A 104 24.86 -2.89 13.52
CA VAL A 104 25.53 -2.26 14.68
C VAL A 104 24.96 -2.78 16.01
N LYS A 105 23.62 -2.90 16.09
CA LYS A 105 22.96 -3.43 17.28
C LYS A 105 23.45 -4.84 17.61
N GLU A 106 23.44 -5.72 16.62
CA GLU A 106 23.88 -7.11 16.72
C GLU A 106 25.35 -7.23 17.13
N TRP A 107 26.27 -6.62 16.37
CA TRP A 107 27.71 -6.69 16.64
C TRP A 107 28.11 -6.05 17.98
N SER A 108 27.37 -5.02 18.43
CA SER A 108 27.60 -4.39 19.74
C SER A 108 27.07 -5.19 20.93
N ALA A 109 26.16 -6.14 20.68
CA ALA A 109 25.66 -7.06 21.70
C ALA A 109 26.56 -8.29 21.84
N GLU A 110 27.31 -8.62 20.79
CA GLU A 110 28.25 -9.74 20.78
C GLU A 110 29.60 -9.37 21.42
N GLY A 111 29.92 -10.01 22.55
CA GLY A 111 31.12 -9.70 23.33
C GLY A 111 32.43 -9.95 22.60
N GLY A 112 32.50 -10.99 21.77
CA GLY A 112 33.68 -11.31 20.96
C GLY A 112 33.97 -10.23 19.92
N VAL A 113 32.97 -9.90 19.10
CA VAL A 113 33.09 -8.89 18.03
C VAL A 113 33.39 -7.50 18.59
N SER A 114 32.67 -7.06 19.63
CA SER A 114 32.95 -5.79 20.32
C SER A 114 34.28 -5.78 21.10
N GLY A 115 34.83 -6.95 21.41
CA GLY A 115 36.17 -7.13 21.95
C GLY A 115 37.25 -6.76 20.95
N VAL A 116 37.11 -7.22 19.70
CA VAL A 116 38.06 -7.01 18.60
C VAL A 116 37.90 -5.64 17.94
N LEU A 117 36.67 -5.12 17.87
CA LEU A 117 36.35 -3.85 17.23
C LEU A 117 35.94 -2.82 18.30
N PRO A 118 36.87 -1.95 18.77
CA PRO A 118 36.63 -1.08 19.94
C PRO A 118 35.50 -0.06 19.72
N ASP A 119 35.26 0.36 18.48
CA ASP A 119 34.18 1.29 18.11
C ASP A 119 32.78 0.75 18.47
N LEU A 120 32.62 -0.58 18.55
CA LEU A 120 31.37 -1.25 18.91
C LEU A 120 31.12 -1.35 20.42
N ARG A 121 32.11 -1.01 21.27
CA ARG A 121 31.91 -1.05 22.74
C ARG A 121 30.98 0.06 23.21
N LYS A 122 31.06 1.23 22.57
CA LYS A 122 30.27 2.41 22.89
C LYS A 122 29.72 3.08 21.62
N PRO A 123 28.95 2.36 20.78
CA PRO A 123 28.26 3.00 19.67
C PRO A 123 27.37 4.09 20.26
N ALA A 124 27.09 5.10 19.47
CA ALA A 124 26.29 6.19 19.95
C ALA A 124 24.91 5.67 20.39
N GLY A 125 24.56 6.03 21.63
CA GLY A 125 23.36 5.51 22.28
C GLY A 125 23.28 3.98 22.44
N GLY A 126 24.40 3.24 22.39
CA GLY A 126 24.45 1.78 22.46
C GLY A 126 23.71 1.16 23.64
N ARG A 127 23.69 1.82 24.81
CA ARG A 127 22.85 1.39 25.94
C ARG A 127 21.36 1.45 25.62
N GLY A 128 20.90 2.52 24.97
CA GLY A 128 19.52 2.69 24.54
C GLY A 128 19.13 1.70 23.44
N MET A 129 20.00 1.50 22.45
CA MET A 129 19.78 0.56 21.34
C MET A 129 19.65 -0.90 21.82
N ARG A 130 20.46 -1.31 22.81
CA ARG A 130 20.38 -2.65 23.41
C ARG A 130 19.17 -2.84 24.33
N ALA A 131 18.80 -1.80 25.09
CA ALA A 131 17.67 -1.86 26.02
C ALA A 131 16.29 -1.67 25.33
N ALA A 132 16.27 -1.12 24.12
CA ALA A 132 15.04 -0.83 23.40
C ALA A 132 14.34 -2.11 22.93
N LYS A 133 13.13 -2.36 23.45
CA LYS A 133 12.22 -3.40 22.95
C LYS A 133 11.71 -3.08 21.54
N SER A 134 11.59 -1.80 21.21
CA SER A 134 11.23 -1.27 19.90
C SER A 134 12.15 -0.10 19.60
N MET A 135 12.74 -0.06 18.40
CA MET A 135 13.56 1.08 17.97
C MET A 135 12.72 2.33 17.71
N THR A 136 11.45 2.14 17.36
CA THR A 136 10.50 3.22 17.11
C THR A 136 9.94 3.75 18.43
N PRO A 137 10.08 5.06 18.72
CA PRO A 137 9.49 5.71 19.88
C PRO A 137 7.96 5.62 19.90
N GLU A 138 7.33 5.64 21.09
CA GLU A 138 5.87 5.59 21.23
C GLU A 138 5.17 6.71 20.44
N ASN A 139 5.76 7.91 20.41
CA ASN A 139 5.23 9.07 19.69
C ASN A 139 5.51 9.03 18.17
N ARG A 140 5.98 7.91 17.64
CA ARG A 140 6.22 7.70 16.19
C ARG A 140 5.51 6.46 15.64
N LYS A 141 4.76 5.74 16.48
CA LYS A 141 4.09 4.48 16.10
C LYS A 141 3.04 4.64 14.99
N LEU A 142 2.37 5.79 14.93
CA LEU A 142 1.37 6.04 13.89
C LEU A 142 2.05 6.27 12.54
N VAL A 143 3.10 7.09 12.53
CA VAL A 143 3.94 7.37 11.36
C VAL A 143 4.63 6.09 10.89
N GLU A 144 5.20 5.27 11.77
CA GLU A 144 5.82 3.98 11.43
C GLU A 144 4.83 3.06 10.72
N ARG A 145 3.69 2.77 11.36
CA ARG A 145 2.66 1.88 10.80
C ARG A 145 2.14 2.40 9.47
N SER A 146 1.89 3.70 9.40
CA SER A 146 1.39 4.32 8.18
C SER A 146 2.42 4.30 7.05
N PHE A 147 3.70 4.52 7.33
CA PHE A 147 4.76 4.55 6.32
C PHE A 147 4.99 3.15 5.74
N GLN A 148 5.05 2.14 6.62
CA GLN A 148 5.20 0.74 6.20
C GLN A 148 4.01 0.23 5.38
N ALA A 149 2.81 0.76 5.61
CA ALA A 149 1.61 0.41 4.86
C ALA A 149 1.51 1.09 3.49
N LEU A 150 2.39 2.04 3.16
CA LEU A 150 2.40 2.67 1.84
C LEU A 150 2.99 1.74 0.78
N PRO A 151 2.57 1.85 -0.48
CA PRO A 151 3.27 1.20 -1.59
C PRO A 151 4.75 1.59 -1.63
N ALA A 152 5.62 0.67 -2.06
CA ALA A 152 7.08 0.89 -2.05
C ALA A 152 7.50 2.13 -2.86
N VAL A 153 6.83 2.42 -3.98
CA VAL A 153 7.04 3.63 -4.80
C VAL A 153 6.82 4.90 -3.98
N ALA A 154 5.73 4.96 -3.21
CA ALA A 154 5.42 6.09 -2.33
C ALA A 154 6.44 6.22 -1.19
N GLN A 155 6.89 5.09 -0.60
CA GLN A 155 7.95 5.10 0.41
C GLN A 155 9.26 5.65 -0.18
N CYS A 156 9.63 5.28 -1.40
CA CYS A 156 10.81 5.79 -2.09
C CYS A 156 10.69 7.30 -2.32
N LEU A 157 9.61 7.78 -2.93
CA LEU A 157 9.41 9.22 -3.19
C LEU A 157 9.46 10.04 -1.90
N LEU A 158 8.72 9.64 -0.86
CA LEU A 158 8.72 10.32 0.43
C LEU A 158 10.09 10.28 1.09
N TRP A 159 10.79 9.14 1.06
CA TRP A 159 12.11 9.04 1.69
C TRP A 159 13.12 9.98 1.04
N HIS A 160 13.23 9.97 -0.29
CA HIS A 160 14.21 10.78 -0.99
C HIS A 160 13.90 12.28 -0.90
N THR A 161 12.64 12.67 -1.05
CA THR A 161 12.26 14.09 -1.01
C THR A 161 12.20 14.65 0.41
N GLU A 162 11.64 13.89 1.37
CA GLU A 162 11.45 14.36 2.74
C GLU A 162 12.61 14.02 3.66
N VAL A 163 13.22 12.85 3.59
CA VAL A 163 14.31 12.49 4.52
C VAL A 163 15.65 12.92 3.95
N GLU A 164 15.96 12.50 2.71
CA GLU A 164 17.25 12.80 2.09
C GLU A 164 17.39 14.27 1.64
N ALA A 165 16.26 14.99 1.51
CA ALA A 165 16.19 16.33 0.95
C ALA A 165 16.81 16.41 -0.47
N GLU A 166 16.58 15.37 -1.25
CA GLU A 166 16.99 15.27 -2.64
C GLU A 166 15.93 15.87 -3.58
N THR A 167 16.36 16.34 -4.75
CA THR A 167 15.45 16.81 -5.80
C THR A 167 14.63 15.64 -6.34
N ILE A 168 13.38 15.90 -6.77
CA ILE A 168 12.47 14.86 -7.30
C ILE A 168 13.09 14.03 -8.43
N THR A 169 14.00 14.63 -9.21
CA THR A 169 14.74 13.97 -10.30
C THR A 169 15.49 12.72 -9.85
N ILE A 170 15.98 12.67 -8.60
CA ILE A 170 16.71 11.50 -8.08
C ILE A 170 15.78 10.30 -7.92
N PRO A 171 14.71 10.33 -7.08
CA PRO A 171 13.80 9.22 -6.97
C PRO A 171 13.05 8.91 -8.28
N THR A 172 12.81 9.89 -9.15
CA THR A 172 12.30 9.65 -10.52
C THR A 172 13.19 8.68 -11.28
N GLY A 173 14.51 8.93 -11.31
CA GLY A 173 15.48 8.04 -11.98
C GLY A 173 15.62 6.68 -11.30
N LEU A 174 15.58 6.63 -9.96
CA LEU A 174 15.64 5.36 -9.22
C LEU A 174 14.40 4.48 -9.46
N LEU A 175 13.24 5.09 -9.73
CA LEU A 175 11.98 4.39 -9.99
C LEU A 175 11.71 4.15 -11.48
N GLY A 176 12.46 4.80 -12.38
CA GLY A 176 12.20 4.77 -13.82
C GLY A 176 10.88 5.44 -14.22
N LEU A 177 10.41 6.40 -13.43
CA LEU A 177 9.20 7.19 -13.72
C LEU A 177 9.55 8.42 -14.56
N ASP A 178 8.56 9.04 -15.19
CA ASP A 178 8.70 10.41 -15.67
C ASP A 178 8.52 11.42 -14.53
N ALA A 179 8.96 12.66 -14.74
CA ALA A 179 8.96 13.69 -13.70
C ALA A 179 7.54 14.08 -13.25
N ASP A 180 6.59 14.20 -14.18
CA ASP A 180 5.23 14.65 -13.89
C ASP A 180 4.47 13.59 -13.09
N SER A 181 4.58 12.32 -13.49
CA SER A 181 4.05 11.18 -12.73
C SER A 181 4.66 11.08 -11.34
N ALA A 182 5.97 11.32 -11.19
CA ALA A 182 6.64 11.29 -9.89
C ALA A 182 6.14 12.41 -8.96
N VAL A 183 5.90 13.62 -9.48
CA VAL A 183 5.32 14.74 -8.72
C VAL A 183 3.90 14.41 -8.28
N ALA A 184 3.03 13.98 -9.20
CA ALA A 184 1.65 13.61 -8.87
C ALA A 184 1.59 12.46 -7.85
N THR A 185 2.45 11.45 -8.01
CA THR A 185 2.53 10.32 -7.07
C THR A 185 3.03 10.76 -5.70
N LEU A 186 3.96 11.72 -5.62
CA LEU A 186 4.44 12.26 -4.34
C LEU A 186 3.33 13.03 -3.61
N GLU A 187 2.55 13.85 -4.32
CA GLU A 187 1.39 14.56 -3.74
C GLU A 187 0.37 13.55 -3.17
N GLN A 188 0.02 12.55 -3.97
CA GLN A 188 -0.87 11.47 -3.54
C GLN A 188 -0.28 10.69 -2.35
N ALA A 189 1.03 10.42 -2.35
CA ALA A 189 1.72 9.73 -1.26
C ALA A 189 1.63 10.50 0.06
N ARG A 190 1.75 11.83 0.05
CA ARG A 190 1.60 12.67 1.25
C ARG A 190 0.18 12.58 1.81
N ASP A 191 -0.84 12.65 0.96
CA ASP A 191 -2.24 12.54 1.36
C ASP A 191 -2.54 11.15 1.93
N LYS A 192 -2.13 10.09 1.22
CA LYS A 192 -2.29 8.69 1.68
C LYS A 192 -1.53 8.42 2.98
N PHE A 193 -0.37 9.02 3.15
CA PHE A 193 0.40 8.90 4.37
C PHE A 193 -0.30 9.56 5.56
N ARG A 194 -0.93 10.72 5.34
CA ARG A 194 -1.73 11.39 6.36
C ARG A 194 -2.97 10.58 6.72
N GLU A 195 -3.71 10.11 5.73
CA GLU A 195 -4.88 9.23 5.90
C GLU A 195 -4.50 7.97 6.69
N GLY A 196 -3.35 7.36 6.36
CA GLY A 196 -2.83 6.20 7.07
C GLY A 196 -2.49 6.49 8.53
N CYS A 197 -1.95 7.66 8.87
CA CYS A 197 -1.72 8.06 10.26
C CYS A 197 -3.05 8.22 11.04
N VAL A 198 -4.07 8.82 10.42
CA VAL A 198 -5.41 8.96 11.01
C VAL A 198 -6.06 7.59 11.21
N ARG A 199 -5.94 6.69 10.23
CA ARG A 199 -6.42 5.30 10.31
C ARG A 199 -5.71 4.52 11.41
N ALA A 200 -4.38 4.55 11.45
CA ALA A 200 -3.57 3.91 12.49
C ALA A 200 -3.95 4.39 13.89
N HIS A 201 -4.31 5.67 14.03
CA HIS A 201 -4.80 6.19 15.30
C HIS A 201 -6.14 5.57 15.72
N ARG A 202 -7.08 5.37 14.79
CA ARG A 202 -8.38 4.76 15.09
C ARG A 202 -8.23 3.28 15.46
N GLU A 203 -7.36 2.56 14.76
CA GLU A 203 -7.07 1.14 15.00
C GLU A 203 -6.39 0.90 16.35
N LEU A 204 -5.43 1.75 16.72
CA LEU A 204 -4.63 1.60 17.94
C LEU A 204 -5.18 2.39 19.14
N ALA A 205 -6.38 2.97 19.00
CA ALA A 205 -6.97 3.82 20.02
C ALA A 205 -7.25 3.04 21.32
N PRO A 206 -6.74 3.49 22.49
CA PRO A 206 -6.91 2.79 23.76
C PRO A 206 -8.34 2.91 24.32
N SER A 207 -9.12 3.90 23.89
CA SER A 207 -10.49 4.13 24.33
C SER A 207 -11.42 4.57 23.19
N LYS A 208 -12.73 4.47 23.41
CA LYS A 208 -13.76 4.98 22.49
C LYS A 208 -13.65 6.50 22.30
N ASP A 209 -13.29 7.23 23.36
CA ASP A 209 -13.10 8.68 23.30
C ASP A 209 -11.96 9.08 22.36
N CYS A 210 -10.84 8.34 22.40
CA CYS A 210 -9.73 8.58 21.47
C CYS A 210 -10.18 8.41 20.01
N ARG A 211 -11.02 7.40 19.71
CA ARG A 211 -11.58 7.20 18.36
C ARG A 211 -12.49 8.35 17.94
N PHE A 212 -13.29 8.88 18.86
CA PHE A 212 -14.16 10.04 18.62
C PHE A 212 -13.33 11.29 18.31
N TYR A 213 -12.40 11.65 19.20
CA TYR A 213 -11.59 12.87 19.06
C TYR A 213 -10.68 12.85 17.83
N ASN A 214 -10.26 11.67 17.34
CA ASN A 214 -9.51 11.55 16.10
C ASN A 214 -10.20 12.22 14.90
N ARG A 215 -11.53 12.06 14.77
CA ARG A 215 -12.30 12.68 13.68
C ARG A 215 -12.27 14.20 13.73
N LEU A 216 -12.05 14.76 14.92
CA LEU A 216 -12.02 16.20 15.19
C LEU A 216 -10.59 16.77 15.19
N LEU A 217 -9.55 15.92 15.12
CA LEU A 217 -8.14 16.35 15.12
C LEU A 217 -7.63 16.67 13.71
N ASP A 218 -7.93 15.83 12.73
CA ASP A 218 -7.24 15.89 11.43
C ASP A 218 -7.58 17.16 10.62
N VAL A 219 -8.88 17.44 10.44
CA VAL A 219 -9.34 18.56 9.59
C VAL A 219 -8.85 19.92 10.11
N PRO A 220 -8.96 20.25 11.42
CA PRO A 220 -8.46 21.53 11.91
C PRO A 220 -6.94 21.65 11.79
N ILE A 221 -6.18 20.58 12.04
CA ILE A 221 -4.71 20.59 11.91
C ILE A 221 -4.31 20.87 10.46
N ARG A 222 -4.96 20.21 9.48
CA ARG A 222 -4.71 20.46 8.04
C ARG A 222 -5.00 21.91 7.65
N ARG A 223 -6.03 22.53 8.23
CA ARG A 223 -6.41 23.93 7.92
C ARG A 223 -5.61 24.97 8.72
N GLY A 224 -4.72 24.54 9.62
CA GLY A 224 -4.03 25.45 10.56
C GLY A 224 -4.96 26.16 11.54
N GLY A 225 -6.16 25.63 11.76
CA GLY A 225 -7.19 26.21 12.63
C GLY A 225 -7.01 25.85 14.11
N ALA A 226 -7.69 26.59 14.98
CA ALA A 226 -7.75 26.23 16.39
C ALA A 226 -8.56 24.93 16.60
N LEU A 227 -8.08 24.08 17.50
CA LEU A 227 -8.82 22.90 17.93
C LEU A 227 -10.04 23.31 18.77
N LEU A 228 -11.12 22.53 18.72
CA LEU A 228 -12.27 22.71 19.60
C LEU A 228 -11.85 22.60 21.08
N PRO A 229 -12.46 23.37 22.02
CA PRO A 229 -12.09 23.35 23.44
C PRO A 229 -12.07 21.94 24.05
N ASP A 230 -13.06 21.10 23.73
CA ASP A 230 -13.15 19.72 24.23
C ASP A 230 -11.99 18.85 23.73
N VAL A 231 -11.58 19.03 22.47
CA VAL A 231 -10.41 18.35 21.89
C VAL A 231 -9.15 18.80 22.63
N GLN A 232 -9.00 20.11 22.89
CA GLN A 232 -7.85 20.63 23.64
C GLN A 232 -7.79 20.04 25.04
N GLN A 233 -8.91 19.99 25.76
CA GLN A 233 -9.00 19.36 27.08
C GLN A 233 -8.58 17.88 27.01
N HIS A 234 -9.04 17.13 26.02
CA HIS A 234 -8.64 15.73 25.87
C HIS A 234 -7.14 15.56 25.63
N LEU A 235 -6.49 16.45 24.86
CA LEU A 235 -5.03 16.39 24.62
C LEU A 235 -4.19 16.67 25.88
N LEU A 236 -4.76 17.33 26.89
CA LEU A 236 -4.12 17.51 28.21
C LEU A 236 -3.96 16.19 28.94
N GLU A 237 -5.02 15.40 28.93
CA GLU A 237 -5.17 14.20 29.74
C GLU A 237 -4.70 12.95 28.99
N CYS A 238 -4.83 12.92 27.66
CA CYS A 238 -4.52 11.76 26.83
C CYS A 238 -3.17 11.90 26.11
N ARG A 239 -2.16 11.16 26.61
CA ARG A 239 -0.83 11.09 25.97
C ARG A 239 -0.89 10.60 24.51
N TYR A 240 -1.80 9.67 24.23
CA TYR A 240 -1.92 9.02 22.92
C TYR A 240 -2.41 10.01 21.85
N CYS A 241 -3.52 10.70 22.12
CA CYS A 241 -4.05 11.73 21.23
C CYS A 241 -3.10 12.93 21.10
N ARG A 242 -2.35 13.26 22.16
CA ARG A 242 -1.29 14.29 22.08
C ARG A 242 -0.17 13.93 21.11
N TYR A 243 0.30 12.68 21.14
CA TYR A 243 1.26 12.19 20.14
C TYR A 243 0.68 12.16 18.74
N ALA A 244 -0.62 11.87 18.60
CA ALA A 244 -1.30 11.91 17.31
C ALA A 244 -1.36 13.32 16.72
N ALA A 245 -1.77 14.30 17.53
CA ALA A 245 -1.82 15.70 17.12
C ALA A 245 -0.44 16.23 16.73
N GLU A 246 0.60 15.89 17.50
CA GLU A 246 1.97 16.28 17.17
C GLU A 246 2.44 15.64 15.85
N GLN A 247 2.25 14.34 15.64
CA GLN A 247 2.60 13.68 14.38
C GLN A 247 1.85 14.27 13.17
N LEU A 248 0.54 14.53 13.28
CA LEU A 248 -0.27 15.12 12.21
C LEU A 248 0.15 16.56 11.88
N SER A 249 0.74 17.29 12.84
CA SER A 249 1.21 18.67 12.60
C SER A 249 2.45 18.74 11.71
N HIS A 250 3.26 17.68 11.62
CA HIS A 250 4.49 17.66 10.79
C HIS A 250 4.22 17.54 9.28
N PHE A 251 2.98 17.24 8.88
CA PHE A 251 2.60 17.20 7.46
C PHE A 251 2.63 18.59 6.81
N GLU A 252 2.44 19.66 7.59
CA GLU A 252 2.56 21.05 7.13
C GLU A 252 4.01 21.56 7.11
N GLY A 253 4.96 20.74 7.60
CA GLY A 253 6.38 21.06 7.64
C GLY A 253 7.14 20.15 8.61
N GLY A 254 8.30 19.65 8.17
CA GLY A 254 9.14 18.78 9.00
C GLY A 254 8.82 17.29 8.91
N LEU A 255 8.05 16.86 7.90
CA LEU A 255 7.67 15.48 7.66
C LEU A 255 8.87 14.51 7.63
N GLY A 256 9.98 14.92 7.02
CA GLY A 256 11.23 14.15 7.04
C GLY A 256 11.75 13.79 8.44
N GLY A 257 11.57 14.71 9.40
CA GLY A 257 11.88 14.50 10.81
C GLY A 257 11.18 13.29 11.39
N VAL A 258 9.86 13.28 11.27
CA VAL A 258 9.03 12.20 11.83
C VAL A 258 9.21 10.89 11.06
N ILE A 259 9.38 10.91 9.74
CA ILE A 259 9.66 9.69 8.96
C ILE A 259 10.99 9.08 9.41
N ALA A 260 12.07 9.86 9.50
CA ALA A 260 13.36 9.34 9.92
C ALA A 260 13.31 8.79 11.34
N GLU A 261 12.67 9.49 12.27
CA GLU A 261 12.49 9.02 13.66
C GLU A 261 11.62 7.76 13.74
N ALA A 262 10.65 7.59 12.84
CA ALA A 262 9.81 6.41 12.79
C ALA A 262 10.53 5.19 12.22
N VAL A 263 11.32 5.36 11.15
CA VAL A 263 11.99 4.26 10.44
C VAL A 263 13.33 3.90 11.09
N LEU A 264 14.16 4.91 11.36
CA LEU A 264 15.51 4.73 11.90
C LEU A 264 15.51 4.64 13.42
N GLY A 265 14.60 5.36 14.07
CA GLY A 265 14.55 5.47 15.52
C GLY A 265 15.78 6.19 16.06
N TRP A 266 16.80 5.42 16.44
CA TRP A 266 18.02 5.95 17.00
C TRP A 266 18.88 6.64 15.92
N GLY A 267 19.48 7.80 16.23
CA GLY A 267 20.39 8.49 15.29
C GLY A 267 19.69 9.27 14.16
N ALA A 268 18.36 9.13 14.01
CA ALA A 268 17.56 9.76 12.96
C ALA A 268 17.83 11.26 12.77
N ARG A 269 17.84 12.04 13.86
CA ARG A 269 18.09 13.50 13.82
C ARG A 269 19.49 13.83 13.28
N ARG A 270 20.52 13.11 13.73
CA ARG A 270 21.91 13.32 13.29
C ARG A 270 22.10 12.93 11.83
N TYR A 271 21.42 11.87 11.41
CA TYR A 271 21.38 11.48 10.01
C TYR A 271 20.71 12.55 9.14
N LEU A 272 19.55 13.06 9.54
CA LEU A 272 18.89 14.17 8.83
C LEU A 272 19.79 15.40 8.74
N ASP A 273 20.45 15.77 9.84
CA ASP A 273 21.34 16.93 9.89
C ASP A 273 22.60 16.74 9.02
N SER A 274 23.00 15.49 8.69
CA SER A 274 24.13 15.21 7.80
C SER A 274 23.75 15.29 6.32
N ARG A 275 22.47 15.47 5.97
CA ARG A 275 22.04 15.46 4.57
C ARG A 275 22.37 16.77 3.85
N PRO A 276 23.00 16.72 2.65
CA PRO A 276 23.47 17.91 1.94
C PRO A 276 22.38 18.95 1.69
N GLY A 277 21.17 18.53 1.32
CA GLY A 277 20.03 19.43 1.08
C GLY A 277 19.52 20.16 2.32
N ARG A 278 20.03 19.82 3.52
CA ARG A 278 19.66 20.41 4.81
C ARG A 278 20.78 21.23 5.44
N MET A 279 21.98 21.20 4.88
CA MET A 279 23.09 21.99 5.39
C MET A 279 22.85 23.48 5.10
N PRO A 280 22.98 24.36 6.09
CA PRO A 280 22.87 25.80 5.84
C PRO A 280 23.98 26.23 4.89
N GLN A 281 23.61 26.70 3.70
CA GLN A 281 24.53 27.34 2.77
C GLN A 281 25.27 28.45 3.52
N LYS A 282 26.60 28.38 3.53
CA LYS A 282 27.48 29.37 4.17
C LYS A 282 27.53 30.63 3.28
N GLY A 283 26.39 31.28 3.10
CA GLY A 283 26.18 32.47 2.29
C GLY A 283 25.49 33.55 3.12
N THR A 284 26.03 34.76 3.08
CA THR A 284 25.61 35.91 3.86
C THR A 284 24.17 36.32 3.54
N SER A 285 23.22 36.10 4.45
CA SER A 285 22.11 37.02 4.77
C SER A 285 21.07 36.30 5.64
N ARG A 286 20.66 37.01 6.70
CA ARG A 286 19.51 36.79 7.59
C ARG A 286 19.01 35.35 7.74
N ARG A 287 19.23 34.81 8.95
CA ARG A 287 18.33 33.82 9.57
C ARG A 287 16.87 34.14 9.17
N PRO A 288 16.17 33.29 8.40
CA PRO A 288 14.82 32.96 8.81
C PRO A 288 15.00 32.24 10.15
N GLY A 289 14.46 32.81 11.22
CA GLY A 289 14.44 32.12 12.49
C GLY A 289 13.95 30.70 12.26
N SER A 290 14.67 29.72 12.83
CA SER A 290 14.19 28.37 13.13
C SER A 290 12.66 28.37 13.17
N GLY A 291 12.07 27.90 12.08
CA GLY A 291 10.65 28.03 11.79
C GLY A 291 9.86 27.43 12.94
N GLY A 292 9.14 28.31 13.62
CA GLY A 292 8.04 28.04 14.53
C GLY A 292 8.09 26.73 15.29
N ARG A 293 8.46 26.81 16.57
CA ARG A 293 7.60 26.17 17.57
C ARG A 293 6.17 26.61 17.23
N HIS A 294 5.37 25.74 16.61
CA HIS A 294 3.94 25.97 16.52
C HIS A 294 3.45 26.12 17.96
N ARG A 295 3.24 27.38 18.35
CA ARG A 295 2.66 27.84 19.60
C ARG A 295 1.16 27.49 19.66
N LEU A 296 0.74 26.38 19.06
CA LEU A 296 -0.65 25.92 19.06
C LEU A 296 -1.04 25.22 20.38
N LEU A 297 -0.11 25.06 21.32
CA LEU A 297 -0.38 24.56 22.68
C LEU A 297 0.24 25.46 23.77
N SER A 298 0.21 26.79 23.59
CA SER A 298 0.82 27.76 24.54
C SER A 298 -0.06 28.14 25.73
N GLN A 299 -1.27 27.58 25.90
CA GLN A 299 -2.19 27.97 26.97
C GLN A 299 -2.62 26.80 27.85
N ILE A 300 -1.64 25.95 28.17
CA ILE A 300 -1.83 24.91 29.16
C ILE A 300 -0.87 25.24 30.31
N PRO A 301 -1.35 25.83 31.41
CA PRO A 301 -0.51 25.99 32.59
C PRO A 301 -0.27 24.60 33.18
N VAL A 302 0.89 24.03 32.89
CA VAL A 302 1.38 22.85 33.61
C VAL A 302 1.73 23.33 35.01
N GLN A 303 0.85 23.09 35.99
CA GLN A 303 1.22 23.15 37.40
C GLN A 303 2.25 22.05 37.67
N ARG A 304 3.52 22.39 37.45
CA ARG A 304 4.64 21.51 37.75
C ARG A 304 4.90 21.58 39.25
N ARG A 305 4.39 20.57 39.97
CA ARG A 305 4.83 20.26 41.34
C ARG A 305 6.36 20.12 41.30
N ARG A 306 7.08 21.06 41.91
CA ARG A 306 8.54 21.01 42.06
C ARG A 306 8.88 19.80 42.92
N ILE A 307 9.36 18.74 42.29
CA ILE A 307 10.19 17.76 42.97
C ILE A 307 11.62 18.30 42.83
N THR A 308 12.15 18.86 43.91
CA THR A 308 13.54 19.28 44.00
C THR A 308 14.43 18.04 44.01
N SER A 309 14.93 17.63 42.85
CA SER A 309 16.03 16.65 42.78
C SER A 309 17.34 17.39 43.07
N GLY A 310 17.75 17.37 44.33
CA GLY A 310 19.01 17.95 44.79
C GLY A 310 20.23 17.28 44.14
N ALA A 311 21.11 18.11 43.59
CA ALA A 311 22.45 17.71 43.18
C ALA A 311 23.26 17.27 44.42
N ARG A 312 23.77 16.05 44.40
CA ARG A 312 24.66 15.52 45.44
C ARG A 312 26.08 16.03 45.18
N ASN A 313 26.54 16.97 45.99
CA ASN A 313 27.97 17.19 46.24
C ASN A 313 28.36 16.45 47.53
N PRO A 314 29.44 15.66 47.55
CA PRO A 314 29.90 14.97 48.76
C PRO A 314 30.89 15.87 49.51
N ARG A 315 30.46 16.41 50.65
CA ARG A 315 31.28 16.83 51.82
C ARG A 315 30.47 17.77 52.70
N ALA A 316 30.00 17.28 53.85
CA ALA A 316 30.00 18.02 55.11
C ALA A 316 29.34 17.13 56.19
N LEU A 317 30.11 16.87 57.24
CA LEU A 317 29.68 16.36 58.53
C LEU A 317 28.79 17.40 59.24
N LEU A 318 27.82 16.93 60.04
CA LEU A 318 27.59 17.29 61.47
C LEU A 318 26.10 17.12 61.88
N THR A 319 25.89 16.13 62.75
CA THR A 319 25.16 16.15 64.05
C THR A 319 23.69 16.60 64.18
N VAL A 320 23.00 15.87 65.08
CA VAL A 320 21.73 16.14 65.82
C VAL A 320 20.45 15.89 65.00
N GLY A 321 19.43 15.15 65.43
CA GLY A 321 19.08 14.44 66.67
C GLY A 321 17.56 14.13 66.61
N VAL A 322 17.12 13.03 67.27
CA VAL A 322 15.89 12.86 68.10
C VAL A 322 14.55 13.41 67.52
N SER A 323 13.41 12.74 67.38
CA SER A 323 12.73 11.65 68.11
C SER A 323 11.42 11.25 67.38
N SER A 324 11.04 9.98 67.55
CA SER A 324 9.71 9.41 67.89
C SER A 324 8.39 10.12 67.57
N GLY A 325 7.40 9.33 67.14
CA GLY A 325 5.99 9.66 67.25
C GLY A 325 5.10 8.62 66.58
N ALA A 326 4.52 7.73 67.37
CA ALA A 326 3.79 6.54 66.95
C ALA A 326 2.26 6.76 66.88
N LEU A 327 1.59 5.87 66.15
CA LEU A 327 0.30 5.24 66.46
C LEU A 327 -1.05 5.96 66.19
N LEU A 328 -1.84 5.23 65.38
CA LEU A 328 -3.21 4.72 65.61
C LEU A 328 -4.43 5.37 64.95
N ALA A 329 -5.22 4.42 64.43
CA ALA A 329 -6.57 4.49 63.89
C ALA A 329 -7.63 4.70 64.99
N ALA A 330 -8.82 5.17 64.60
CA ALA A 330 -10.08 4.40 64.66
C ALA A 330 -11.32 5.28 64.46
N ILE A 331 -12.37 4.59 64.05
CA ILE A 331 -13.72 4.99 63.61
C ILE A 331 -14.62 5.39 64.79
N LEU A 332 -15.69 6.15 64.49
CA LEU A 332 -17.09 6.12 65.00
C LEU A 332 -17.63 7.56 64.97
N GLY A 333 -18.88 7.89 64.64
CA GLY A 333 -20.10 7.13 64.41
C GLY A 333 -21.29 8.08 64.67
N ALA A 334 -22.17 8.21 63.68
CA ALA A 334 -23.61 8.52 63.68
C ALA A 334 -24.26 9.61 64.59
N ALA A 335 -25.40 10.10 64.03
CA ALA A 335 -26.71 10.35 64.65
C ALA A 335 -27.12 11.84 64.79
N PHE A 336 -28.36 12.32 64.53
CA PHE A 336 -29.71 11.73 64.38
C PHE A 336 -30.71 12.74 63.70
N LEU A 337 -31.63 12.27 62.83
CA LEU A 337 -33.14 12.24 62.85
C LEU A 337 -33.93 13.57 62.58
N SER A 338 -35.16 13.63 62.04
CA SER A 338 -36.10 12.76 61.29
C SER A 338 -37.39 13.56 60.92
N ASP A 339 -38.31 12.91 60.18
CA ASP A 339 -39.78 13.14 60.03
C ASP A 339 -40.25 14.00 58.83
N ASP A 340 -41.27 13.66 58.02
CA ASP A 340 -42.10 12.44 57.84
C ASP A 340 -42.85 12.53 56.48
N GLY A 341 -43.43 11.43 55.98
CA GLY A 341 -44.72 11.51 55.26
C GLY A 341 -44.87 10.97 53.81
N SER A 342 -45.18 9.67 53.73
CA SER A 342 -46.18 8.99 52.87
C SER A 342 -46.00 8.85 51.35
N GLY A 343 -46.01 7.58 50.89
CA GLY A 343 -45.99 7.16 49.49
C GLY A 343 -47.30 6.57 48.96
N ALA A 344 -47.27 6.15 47.69
CA ALA A 344 -47.95 4.98 47.11
C ALA A 344 -47.49 4.82 45.64
N ASP A 345 -47.20 3.58 45.26
CA ASP A 345 -46.61 3.12 44.00
C ASP A 345 -47.70 2.60 43.01
N PRO A 346 -47.34 2.13 41.78
CA PRO A 346 -48.14 2.23 40.56
C PRO A 346 -48.98 0.99 40.23
N THR A 347 -49.87 1.10 39.24
CA THR A 347 -50.49 -0.06 38.56
C THR A 347 -50.55 0.12 37.05
N ALA A 348 -50.28 -0.98 36.35
CA ALA A 348 -50.29 -1.13 34.91
C ALA A 348 -51.48 -1.99 34.45
N SER A 349 -51.88 -1.77 33.19
CA SER A 349 -52.53 -2.68 32.24
C SER A 349 -53.97 -3.14 32.50
N THR A 350 -54.86 -2.94 31.50
CA THR A 350 -55.46 -4.04 30.70
C THR A 350 -56.30 -3.53 29.51
N SER A 351 -56.43 -4.44 28.54
CA SER A 351 -56.81 -4.37 27.13
C SER A 351 -58.30 -4.52 26.76
N ALA A 352 -58.57 -4.41 25.43
CA ALA A 352 -59.59 -5.12 24.60
C ALA A 352 -61.04 -4.53 24.58
N THR A 353 -61.86 -4.53 23.49
CA THR A 353 -61.85 -5.15 22.14
C THR A 353 -63.05 -4.65 21.30
N GLY A 354 -62.99 -4.77 19.95
CA GLY A 354 -64.12 -5.00 19.00
C GLY A 354 -64.71 -3.75 18.29
N GLY A 355 -65.09 -3.73 17.00
CA GLY A 355 -65.15 -4.71 15.89
C GLY A 355 -65.52 -3.98 14.56
N VAL A 356 -64.95 -4.38 13.41
CA VAL A 356 -65.54 -5.15 12.28
C VAL A 356 -66.17 -4.33 11.12
N ALA A 357 -65.50 -4.47 9.95
CA ALA A 357 -65.92 -4.57 8.54
C ALA A 357 -66.73 -3.48 7.79
N THR A 358 -66.16 -3.02 6.66
CA THR A 358 -66.66 -3.30 5.29
C THR A 358 -65.64 -2.86 4.23
N ALA A 359 -65.42 -3.72 3.23
CA ALA A 359 -64.85 -3.42 1.90
C ALA A 359 -66.01 -3.65 0.89
N PRO A 360 -66.03 -3.12 -0.36
CA PRO A 360 -64.91 -3.23 -1.31
C PRO A 360 -64.70 -2.10 -2.36
N ASP A 361 -63.51 -2.17 -2.98
CA ASP A 361 -63.08 -1.93 -4.38
C ASP A 361 -62.94 -0.56 -5.10
N THR A 362 -61.81 -0.51 -5.83
CA THR A 362 -61.38 0.29 -7.02
C THR A 362 -61.01 1.78 -6.94
N GLY A 363 -59.80 2.11 -7.44
CA GLY A 363 -59.51 3.37 -8.13
C GLY A 363 -58.16 4.04 -7.83
N ASN A 364 -57.21 3.95 -8.77
CA ASN A 364 -55.86 4.52 -8.73
C ASN A 364 -55.78 6.07 -8.76
N GLU A 365 -54.62 6.55 -8.26
CA GLU A 365 -54.02 7.90 -8.23
C GLU A 365 -54.19 8.82 -9.44
N ALA A 366 -54.30 10.13 -9.17
CA ALA A 366 -53.16 11.08 -9.21
C ALA A 366 -53.65 12.54 -9.23
N THR A 367 -53.20 13.40 -8.30
CA THR A 367 -53.20 14.87 -8.54
C THR A 367 -52.07 15.58 -7.79
N ARG A 368 -51.37 16.39 -8.58
CA ARG A 368 -50.33 17.40 -8.30
C ARG A 368 -50.67 18.39 -7.19
N GLY A 369 -49.65 18.84 -6.48
CA GLY A 369 -49.26 20.24 -6.58
C GLY A 369 -48.92 21.00 -5.29
N SER A 370 -47.74 21.63 -5.35
CA SER A 370 -47.45 23.01 -4.92
C SER A 370 -46.84 23.23 -3.53
N ALA A 371 -45.56 23.65 -3.52
CA ALA A 371 -45.13 25.02 -3.21
C ALA A 371 -43.70 25.06 -2.61
N SER A 372 -42.85 25.89 -3.20
CA SER A 372 -41.62 26.49 -2.62
C SER A 372 -41.97 27.96 -2.26
N PRO A 373 -41.21 28.76 -1.46
CA PRO A 373 -39.79 28.68 -1.05
C PRO A 373 -39.54 28.87 0.49
N THR A 374 -38.38 28.55 1.12
CA THR A 374 -37.10 29.31 1.20
C THR A 374 -36.06 28.51 2.05
N PRO A 375 -34.78 28.94 2.22
CA PRO A 375 -33.54 28.25 1.83
C PRO A 375 -32.93 27.29 2.89
N PRO A 376 -32.04 26.35 2.49
CA PRO A 376 -30.80 26.22 3.26
C PRO A 376 -29.53 25.79 2.48
N ALA A 377 -28.41 26.20 3.05
CA ALA A 377 -27.10 25.55 3.15
C ALA A 377 -26.74 24.35 2.25
N SER A 378 -25.51 24.42 1.74
CA SER A 378 -24.73 23.34 1.13
C SER A 378 -24.83 22.00 1.86
N ALA A 379 -25.39 20.98 1.21
CA ALA A 379 -25.03 19.57 1.32
C ALA A 379 -25.83 18.73 0.31
N GLY A 380 -25.18 17.76 -0.35
CA GLY A 380 -25.85 16.68 -1.08
C GLY A 380 -25.26 16.37 -2.45
N ARG A 381 -24.11 15.68 -2.48
CA ARG A 381 -23.68 14.92 -3.68
C ARG A 381 -24.44 13.59 -3.65
N PRO A 382 -25.03 13.09 -4.75
CA PRO A 382 -25.44 11.69 -4.81
C PRO A 382 -24.21 10.80 -5.01
N THR A 383 -23.97 9.90 -4.07
CA THR A 383 -23.05 8.75 -4.19
C THR A 383 -23.78 7.67 -4.98
N ALA A 384 -23.55 7.60 -6.30
CA ALA A 384 -23.97 6.44 -7.08
C ALA A 384 -22.75 5.54 -7.33
N PRO A 385 -22.89 4.20 -7.21
CA PRO A 385 -21.81 3.28 -7.54
C PRO A 385 -21.40 3.47 -9.02
N GLN A 386 -20.10 3.43 -9.28
CA GLN A 386 -19.57 3.63 -10.63
C GLN A 386 -19.97 2.44 -11.51
N GLN A 387 -20.83 2.69 -12.51
CA GLN A 387 -21.15 1.69 -13.53
C GLN A 387 -20.00 1.61 -14.53
N THR A 388 -19.57 0.40 -14.86
CA THR A 388 -18.48 0.16 -15.80
C THR A 388 -18.69 -1.12 -16.59
N ARG A 389 -18.07 -1.23 -17.77
CA ARG A 389 -17.81 -2.54 -18.38
C ARG A 389 -16.50 -3.11 -17.84
N LEU A 390 -16.35 -4.42 -17.93
CA LEU A 390 -15.13 -5.13 -17.55
C LEU A 390 -14.58 -5.80 -18.80
N ARG A 391 -13.50 -5.26 -19.37
CA ARG A 391 -12.85 -5.74 -20.59
C ARG A 391 -11.59 -6.52 -20.25
N ASN A 392 -11.53 -7.80 -20.63
CA ASN A 392 -10.35 -8.62 -20.41
C ASN A 392 -9.16 -8.09 -21.21
N GLN A 393 -8.01 -7.89 -20.57
CA GLN A 393 -6.85 -7.26 -21.21
C GLN A 393 -6.18 -8.17 -22.26
N ALA A 394 -6.21 -9.49 -22.09
CA ALA A 394 -5.61 -10.41 -23.05
C ALA A 394 -6.51 -10.70 -24.26
N ALA A 395 -7.82 -10.83 -24.04
CA ALA A 395 -8.78 -11.15 -25.10
C ALA A 395 -9.35 -9.91 -25.81
N ASP A 396 -9.26 -8.72 -25.18
CA ASP A 396 -9.94 -7.50 -25.61
C ASP A 396 -11.47 -7.66 -25.78
N LEU A 397 -12.05 -8.59 -25.00
CA LEU A 397 -13.48 -8.91 -24.96
C LEU A 397 -14.07 -8.51 -23.59
N CYS A 398 -15.35 -8.17 -23.57
CA CYS A 398 -16.05 -7.73 -22.37
C CYS A 398 -16.75 -8.88 -21.66
N LEU A 399 -16.85 -8.77 -20.33
CA LEU A 399 -17.66 -9.66 -19.50
C LEU A 399 -19.15 -9.41 -19.78
N ASP A 400 -19.84 -10.44 -20.25
CA ASP A 400 -21.26 -10.42 -20.59
C ASP A 400 -22.03 -11.53 -19.85
N ILE A 401 -23.36 -11.39 -19.80
CA ILE A 401 -24.28 -12.41 -19.28
C ILE A 401 -24.65 -13.33 -20.43
N ALA A 402 -24.29 -14.60 -20.31
CA ALA A 402 -24.57 -15.60 -21.33
C ALA A 402 -26.09 -15.70 -21.60
N GLY A 403 -26.46 -15.73 -22.88
CA GLY A 403 -27.86 -15.77 -23.30
C GLY A 403 -28.64 -14.45 -23.15
N GLY A 404 -27.97 -13.34 -22.80
CA GLY A 404 -28.50 -11.98 -22.88
C GLY A 404 -29.63 -11.66 -21.89
N LYS A 405 -29.86 -12.50 -20.87
CA LYS A 405 -30.90 -12.31 -19.86
C LYS A 405 -30.31 -12.43 -18.45
N ALA A 406 -30.44 -11.37 -17.66
CA ALA A 406 -30.00 -11.32 -16.28
C ALA A 406 -30.96 -12.08 -15.34
N VAL A 407 -30.89 -13.41 -15.38
CA VAL A 407 -31.63 -14.33 -14.50
C VAL A 407 -30.67 -15.05 -13.55
N LYS A 408 -31.16 -15.44 -12.38
CA LYS A 408 -30.37 -16.18 -11.39
C LYS A 408 -29.86 -17.50 -11.99
N GLY A 409 -28.57 -17.76 -11.86
CA GLY A 409 -27.88 -18.93 -12.40
C GLY A 409 -27.37 -18.78 -13.84
N ALA A 410 -27.62 -17.64 -14.52
CA ALA A 410 -27.00 -17.39 -15.82
C ALA A 410 -25.47 -17.31 -15.68
N SER A 411 -24.74 -18.01 -16.54
CA SER A 411 -23.27 -17.93 -16.59
C SER A 411 -22.81 -16.61 -17.19
N THR A 412 -21.53 -16.32 -17.02
CA THR A 412 -20.88 -15.16 -17.63
C THR A 412 -19.84 -15.59 -18.65
N GLU A 413 -19.75 -14.85 -19.75
CA GLU A 413 -18.92 -15.19 -20.89
C GLU A 413 -18.15 -13.97 -21.42
N LEU A 414 -17.12 -14.20 -22.22
CA LEU A 414 -16.50 -13.16 -23.03
C LEU A 414 -17.35 -12.85 -24.26
N ALA A 415 -17.64 -11.58 -24.51
CA ALA A 415 -18.34 -11.15 -25.71
C ALA A 415 -17.67 -9.90 -26.32
N VAL A 416 -18.02 -9.60 -27.58
CA VAL A 416 -17.60 -8.34 -28.20
C VAL A 416 -18.16 -7.19 -27.36
N CYS A 417 -17.30 -6.24 -27.01
CA CYS A 417 -17.68 -5.11 -26.19
C CYS A 417 -18.74 -4.25 -26.88
N ASP A 418 -19.90 -4.09 -26.24
CA ASP A 418 -20.99 -3.23 -26.70
C ASP A 418 -21.52 -2.35 -25.56
N SER A 419 -22.59 -1.59 -25.83
CA SER A 419 -23.22 -0.70 -24.83
C SER A 419 -24.40 -1.34 -24.11
N GLY A 420 -24.59 -2.65 -24.26
CA GLY A 420 -25.66 -3.45 -23.69
C GLY A 420 -25.66 -3.44 -22.16
N TRP A 421 -26.84 -3.54 -21.58
CA TRP A 421 -27.00 -3.57 -20.12
C TRP A 421 -26.42 -4.83 -19.48
N THR A 422 -26.26 -5.90 -20.25
CA THR A 422 -25.72 -7.18 -19.80
C THR A 422 -24.20 -7.18 -19.61
N GLN A 423 -23.50 -6.22 -20.23
CA GLN A 423 -22.05 -6.01 -20.05
C GLN A 423 -21.72 -4.92 -19.01
N LYS A 424 -22.75 -4.32 -18.39
CA LYS A 424 -22.59 -3.24 -17.41
C LYS A 424 -22.71 -3.76 -16.00
N TRP A 425 -21.73 -3.36 -15.19
CA TRP A 425 -21.54 -3.81 -13.83
C TRP A 425 -21.42 -2.61 -12.90
N SER A 426 -22.03 -2.71 -11.73
CA SER A 426 -21.94 -1.72 -10.66
C SER A 426 -21.06 -2.29 -9.56
N TYR A 427 -19.89 -1.70 -9.37
CA TYR A 427 -18.99 -2.06 -8.27
C TYR A 427 -19.24 -1.15 -7.08
N GLU A 428 -19.63 -1.73 -5.95
CA GLU A 428 -19.97 -1.01 -4.72
C GLU A 428 -18.80 -0.94 -3.74
N GLU A 429 -18.86 -0.01 -2.77
CA GLU A 429 -17.77 0.24 -1.81
C GLU A 429 -17.42 -0.99 -0.94
N ASP A 430 -18.37 -1.90 -0.74
CA ASP A 430 -18.18 -3.13 0.03
C ASP A 430 -17.58 -4.28 -0.81
N GLY A 431 -17.31 -4.05 -2.10
CA GLY A 431 -16.78 -5.03 -3.05
C GLY A 431 -17.85 -5.82 -3.80
N LEU A 432 -19.13 -5.52 -3.58
CA LEU A 432 -20.23 -6.19 -4.28
C LEU A 432 -20.24 -5.79 -5.76
N LEU A 433 -20.33 -6.78 -6.64
CA LEU A 433 -20.31 -6.56 -8.08
C LEU A 433 -21.67 -6.95 -8.68
N ARG A 434 -22.51 -5.93 -8.89
CA ARG A 434 -23.93 -6.05 -9.21
C ARG A 434 -24.18 -5.89 -10.72
N SER A 435 -25.09 -6.69 -11.27
CA SER A 435 -25.53 -6.52 -12.66
C SER A 435 -26.38 -5.26 -12.81
N VAL A 436 -26.12 -4.44 -13.83
CA VAL A 436 -26.99 -3.30 -14.15
C VAL A 436 -28.27 -3.76 -14.86
N ALA A 437 -28.22 -4.86 -15.62
CA ALA A 437 -29.40 -5.45 -16.25
C ALA A 437 -30.43 -6.02 -15.25
N ASN A 438 -29.99 -6.46 -14.07
CA ASN A 438 -30.87 -6.84 -12.97
C ASN A 438 -30.19 -6.57 -11.62
N PRO A 439 -30.54 -5.46 -10.94
CA PRO A 439 -29.91 -5.07 -9.68
C PRO A 439 -30.07 -6.06 -8.52
N GLU A 440 -31.00 -7.01 -8.58
CA GLU A 440 -31.13 -8.05 -7.53
C GLU A 440 -30.08 -9.16 -7.66
N LEU A 441 -29.28 -9.15 -8.73
CA LEU A 441 -28.29 -10.17 -9.05
C LEU A 441 -26.86 -9.62 -9.05
N CYS A 442 -25.96 -10.42 -8.51
CA CYS A 442 -24.54 -10.12 -8.34
C CYS A 442 -23.69 -11.24 -8.94
N LEU A 443 -22.45 -10.93 -9.32
CA LEU A 443 -21.49 -11.95 -9.78
C LEU A 443 -21.12 -12.87 -8.63
N ASP A 444 -21.57 -14.11 -8.69
CA ASP A 444 -21.31 -15.16 -7.73
C ASP A 444 -20.25 -16.12 -8.26
N SER A 445 -19.19 -16.29 -7.49
CA SER A 445 -18.00 -17.06 -7.89
C SER A 445 -17.88 -18.42 -7.20
N GLN A 446 -18.84 -18.81 -6.35
CA GLN A 446 -18.72 -20.01 -5.51
C GLN A 446 -19.88 -21.01 -5.67
N VAL A 447 -20.69 -20.89 -6.75
CA VAL A 447 -21.86 -21.77 -6.95
C VAL A 447 -21.47 -23.18 -7.41
N ASP A 448 -20.65 -23.32 -8.45
CA ASP A 448 -20.25 -24.62 -9.01
C ASP A 448 -18.82 -24.58 -9.57
N ALA A 449 -17.88 -25.27 -8.91
CA ALA A 449 -16.49 -25.46 -9.36
C ALA A 449 -15.74 -24.16 -9.76
N GLY A 450 -16.13 -23.01 -9.20
CA GLY A 450 -15.52 -21.71 -9.49
C GLY A 450 -16.03 -21.04 -10.77
N VAL A 451 -17.10 -21.54 -11.41
CA VAL A 451 -17.77 -20.83 -12.52
C VAL A 451 -18.47 -19.59 -11.99
N VAL A 452 -18.27 -18.47 -12.69
CA VAL A 452 -18.87 -17.18 -12.31
C VAL A 452 -20.25 -17.04 -12.95
N VAL A 453 -21.27 -16.94 -12.11
CA VAL A 453 -22.69 -16.88 -12.50
C VAL A 453 -23.40 -15.70 -11.85
N LEU A 454 -24.64 -15.42 -12.24
CA LEU A 454 -25.49 -14.48 -11.54
C LEU A 454 -26.16 -15.11 -10.31
N GLY A 455 -25.72 -14.76 -9.11
CA GLY A 455 -26.33 -15.13 -7.85
C GLY A 455 -27.23 -14.05 -7.28
N SER A 456 -28.06 -14.41 -6.28
CA SER A 456 -28.76 -13.38 -5.48
C SER A 456 -27.73 -12.57 -4.70
N CYS A 457 -27.82 -11.24 -4.77
CA CYS A 457 -26.96 -10.38 -3.96
C CYS A 457 -27.16 -10.69 -2.46
N ALA A 458 -26.10 -10.51 -1.67
CA ALA A 458 -26.08 -10.84 -0.26
C ALA A 458 -25.41 -9.74 0.55
N GLY A 459 -25.94 -9.46 1.75
CA GLY A 459 -25.31 -8.52 2.68
C GLY A 459 -23.94 -9.01 3.16
N GLU A 460 -23.11 -8.09 3.62
CA GLU A 460 -21.70 -8.34 3.99
C GLU A 460 -21.52 -9.48 5.00
N HIS A 461 -22.43 -9.61 5.96
CA HIS A 461 -22.36 -10.64 7.01
C HIS A 461 -23.22 -11.89 6.71
N ALA A 462 -23.78 -12.00 5.51
CA ALA A 462 -24.51 -13.21 5.12
C ALA A 462 -23.54 -14.36 4.86
N LYS A 463 -24.00 -15.61 5.04
CA LYS A 463 -23.17 -16.81 4.81
C LYS A 463 -22.52 -16.87 3.42
N ARG A 464 -23.17 -16.27 2.42
CA ARG A 464 -22.73 -16.17 1.01
C ARG A 464 -22.16 -14.79 0.65
N GLY A 465 -21.81 -13.99 1.65
CA GLY A 465 -21.40 -12.60 1.48
C GLY A 465 -20.12 -12.47 0.66
N ASP A 466 -19.16 -13.36 0.89
CA ASP A 466 -17.87 -13.35 0.20
C ASP A 466 -17.94 -13.93 -1.22
N ASP A 467 -18.92 -14.80 -1.50
CA ASP A 467 -19.15 -15.45 -2.80
C ASP A 467 -19.41 -14.43 -3.92
N VAL A 468 -20.01 -13.28 -3.54
CA VAL A 468 -20.45 -12.20 -4.44
C VAL A 468 -19.60 -10.92 -4.34
N ARG A 469 -18.49 -10.95 -3.59
CA ARG A 469 -17.63 -9.80 -3.34
C ARG A 469 -16.22 -10.02 -3.86
N TYR A 470 -15.69 -8.96 -4.46
CA TYR A 470 -14.37 -8.96 -5.06
C TYR A 470 -13.54 -7.77 -4.58
N ASP A 471 -12.26 -8.02 -4.35
CA ASP A 471 -11.26 -6.96 -4.26
C ASP A 471 -10.74 -6.68 -5.67
N PHE A 472 -11.05 -5.50 -6.20
CA PHE A 472 -10.56 -5.06 -7.50
C PHE A 472 -9.19 -4.40 -7.35
N THR A 473 -8.13 -5.04 -7.84
CA THR A 473 -6.76 -4.56 -7.67
C THR A 473 -6.44 -3.42 -8.63
N VAL A 474 -5.42 -2.62 -8.31
CA VAL A 474 -4.92 -1.56 -9.20
C VAL A 474 -4.33 -2.10 -10.51
N GLN A 475 -3.96 -3.39 -10.54
CA GLN A 475 -3.50 -4.11 -11.72
C GLN A 475 -4.65 -4.60 -12.61
N GLY A 476 -5.91 -4.45 -12.17
CA GLY A 476 -7.11 -4.89 -12.87
C GLY A 476 -7.55 -6.32 -12.53
N GLU A 477 -7.07 -6.94 -11.45
CA GLU A 477 -7.51 -8.30 -11.09
C GLU A 477 -8.75 -8.25 -10.20
N LEU A 478 -9.73 -9.11 -10.44
CA LEU A 478 -10.91 -9.30 -9.59
C LEU A 478 -10.68 -10.53 -8.69
N LEU A 479 -10.35 -10.29 -7.43
CA LEU A 479 -10.03 -11.35 -6.46
C LEU A 479 -11.26 -11.65 -5.60
N PRO A 480 -11.85 -12.86 -5.66
CA PRO A 480 -12.99 -13.20 -4.81
C PRO A 480 -12.57 -13.27 -3.33
N ARG A 481 -13.41 -12.77 -2.42
CA ARG A 481 -13.06 -12.70 -0.99
C ARG A 481 -13.09 -14.04 -0.25
N TRP A 482 -13.75 -15.06 -0.79
CA TRP A 482 -13.87 -16.37 -0.15
C TRP A 482 -12.62 -17.26 -0.29
N GLY A 483 -11.70 -16.93 -1.21
CA GLY A 483 -10.55 -17.79 -1.53
C GLY A 483 -9.29 -16.99 -1.81
N GLU A 484 -8.30 -17.11 -0.93
CA GLU A 484 -6.98 -16.49 -1.11
C GLU A 484 -6.25 -17.07 -2.34
N GLY A 485 -5.55 -16.21 -3.08
CA GLY A 485 -4.75 -16.65 -4.22
C GLY A 485 -5.55 -17.04 -5.46
N LEU A 486 -6.83 -16.68 -5.52
CA LEU A 486 -7.71 -16.88 -6.67
C LEU A 486 -7.99 -15.56 -7.42
N ALA A 487 -8.25 -15.64 -8.72
CA ALA A 487 -8.62 -14.50 -9.55
C ALA A 487 -9.64 -14.89 -10.62
N MET A 488 -10.58 -13.98 -10.93
CA MET A 488 -11.52 -14.15 -12.02
C MET A 488 -10.81 -14.05 -13.38
N ALA A 489 -11.00 -15.05 -14.23
CA ALA A 489 -10.39 -15.14 -15.55
C ALA A 489 -11.26 -15.99 -16.48
N PRO A 490 -11.24 -15.70 -17.80
CA PRO A 490 -11.92 -16.56 -18.75
C PRO A 490 -11.20 -17.91 -18.88
N ILE A 491 -11.92 -18.97 -19.28
CA ILE A 491 -11.33 -20.28 -19.57
C ILE A 491 -10.28 -20.13 -20.68
N ASP A 492 -10.67 -19.48 -21.79
CA ASP A 492 -9.85 -19.17 -22.94
C ASP A 492 -10.03 -17.70 -23.39
N SER A 493 -9.37 -17.27 -24.46
CA SER A 493 -9.45 -15.87 -24.95
C SER A 493 -10.43 -15.69 -26.12
N GLU A 494 -11.25 -16.71 -26.40
CA GLU A 494 -12.21 -16.72 -27.51
C GLU A 494 -13.58 -16.14 -27.09
N PRO A 495 -14.37 -15.58 -28.03
CA PRO A 495 -15.75 -15.21 -27.77
C PRO A 495 -16.57 -16.40 -27.26
N LYS A 496 -17.50 -16.12 -26.34
CA LYS A 496 -18.35 -17.08 -25.62
C LYS A 496 -17.58 -18.04 -24.69
N SER A 497 -16.31 -17.76 -24.40
CA SER A 497 -15.61 -18.47 -23.33
C SER A 497 -16.24 -18.11 -21.99
N ASP A 498 -16.59 -19.13 -21.20
CA ASP A 498 -17.05 -18.94 -19.83
C ASP A 498 -15.98 -18.26 -18.97
N VAL A 499 -16.43 -17.53 -17.96
CA VAL A 499 -15.59 -16.90 -16.95
C VAL A 499 -15.65 -17.69 -15.65
N VAL A 500 -14.46 -17.97 -15.11
CA VAL A 500 -14.26 -18.83 -13.95
C VAL A 500 -13.27 -18.19 -12.99
N VAL A 501 -13.08 -18.79 -11.83
CA VAL A 501 -12.05 -18.45 -10.87
C VAL A 501 -10.87 -19.42 -11.03
N LYS A 502 -9.67 -18.89 -11.25
CA LYS A 502 -8.41 -19.66 -11.41
C LYS A 502 -7.40 -19.28 -10.34
N VAL A 503 -6.39 -20.13 -10.15
CA VAL A 503 -5.22 -19.79 -9.34
C VAL A 503 -4.54 -18.54 -9.92
N ARG A 504 -4.23 -17.58 -9.07
CA ARG A 504 -3.67 -16.30 -9.45
C ARG A 504 -2.26 -16.47 -10.02
N ASP A 505 -2.06 -16.04 -11.26
CA ASP A 505 -0.79 -16.12 -11.99
C ASP A 505 -0.26 -14.75 -12.44
N ASN A 506 -1.01 -13.67 -12.15
CA ASN A 506 -0.73 -12.27 -12.51
C ASN A 506 -0.62 -12.00 -14.04
N SER A 507 -1.05 -12.95 -14.87
CA SER A 507 -1.05 -12.82 -16.32
C SER A 507 -2.08 -11.79 -16.80
N THR A 508 -1.93 -11.31 -18.03
CA THR A 508 -2.91 -10.41 -18.65
C THR A 508 -4.28 -11.08 -18.87
N LYS A 509 -4.35 -12.42 -18.86
CA LYS A 509 -5.61 -13.17 -18.93
C LYS A 509 -6.47 -12.98 -17.68
N GLN A 510 -5.86 -12.60 -16.54
CA GLN A 510 -6.56 -12.36 -15.26
C GLN A 510 -6.82 -10.87 -15.00
N ARG A 511 -6.57 -9.99 -15.99
CA ARG A 511 -6.71 -8.54 -15.85
C ARG A 511 -7.92 -8.02 -16.63
N TRP A 512 -8.68 -7.17 -15.97
CA TRP A 512 -9.91 -6.54 -16.43
C TRP A 512 -9.75 -5.02 -16.39
N LEU A 513 -10.00 -4.39 -17.53
CA LEU A 513 -10.00 -2.95 -17.72
C LEU A 513 -11.42 -2.43 -17.57
N THR A 514 -11.57 -1.29 -16.89
CA THR A 514 -12.82 -0.54 -16.83
C THR A 514 -12.84 0.57 -17.88
N ASP A 515 -14.03 1.00 -18.30
CA ASP A 515 -14.13 2.18 -19.15
C ASP A 515 -13.76 3.41 -18.31
N GLY A 516 -12.55 3.94 -18.50
CA GLY A 516 -12.11 5.13 -17.80
C GLY A 516 -12.86 6.37 -18.28
N VAL A 517 -13.29 7.21 -17.33
CA VAL A 517 -13.47 8.65 -17.56
C VAL A 517 -12.16 9.18 -18.11
N THR A 518 -12.12 9.40 -19.41
CA THR A 518 -11.11 10.22 -20.07
C THR A 518 -11.48 11.66 -19.76
N ALA A 519 -10.78 12.31 -18.83
CA ALA A 519 -10.83 13.75 -18.74
C ALA A 519 -9.99 14.32 -19.91
N SER A 520 -10.61 14.43 -21.08
CA SER A 520 -10.10 15.31 -22.13
C SER A 520 -10.08 16.75 -21.60
N PRO A 521 -9.00 17.51 -21.78
CA PRO A 521 -8.97 18.91 -21.38
C PRO A 521 -9.62 19.74 -22.50
N GLU A 522 -10.94 19.79 -22.56
CA GLU A 522 -11.63 20.80 -23.37
C GLU A 522 -12.83 21.40 -22.64
N SER A 523 -12.83 22.74 -22.61
CA SER A 523 -13.95 23.67 -22.42
C SER A 523 -14.54 23.87 -21.01
N LEU A 524 -13.92 24.79 -20.26
CA LEU A 524 -14.67 25.80 -19.52
C LEU A 524 -14.32 27.18 -20.06
N SER A 525 -15.25 27.72 -20.84
CA SER A 525 -15.21 29.02 -21.49
C SER A 525 -15.27 30.17 -20.47
N VAL A 526 -14.42 31.18 -20.67
CA VAL A 526 -14.60 32.53 -20.13
C VAL A 526 -15.09 33.43 -21.27
N SER A 527 -16.22 34.11 -21.05
CA SER A 527 -16.81 35.08 -21.97
C SER A 527 -15.97 36.35 -22.16
N GLY A 528 -15.96 36.89 -23.38
CA GLY A 528 -15.51 38.25 -23.68
C GLY A 528 -15.70 38.67 -25.14
N SER A 529 -16.80 39.39 -25.41
CA SER A 529 -17.10 40.40 -26.46
C SER A 529 -16.88 40.16 -27.97
N GLU A 530 -18.01 40.25 -28.67
CA GLU A 530 -18.34 40.97 -29.92
C GLU A 530 -17.66 40.66 -31.29
N ALA A 531 -18.58 40.47 -32.26
CA ALA A 531 -18.57 40.17 -33.71
C ALA A 531 -17.71 41.09 -34.64
N PRO A 532 -17.64 40.90 -35.99
CA PRO A 532 -18.36 39.96 -36.88
C PRO A 532 -17.54 39.19 -37.96
N THR A 533 -18.23 38.23 -38.56
CA THR A 533 -17.92 37.33 -39.70
C THR A 533 -17.55 38.06 -41.01
N PRO A 534 -16.96 37.33 -42.00
CA PRO A 534 -17.78 36.97 -43.16
C PRO A 534 -17.65 35.51 -43.62
N GLU A 535 -18.77 35.04 -44.17
CA GLU A 535 -19.01 33.78 -44.88
C GLU A 535 -18.12 33.60 -46.13
N THR A 536 -17.80 32.35 -46.50
CA THR A 536 -18.19 31.77 -47.80
C THR A 536 -17.94 30.25 -47.83
N GLU A 537 -19.01 29.47 -47.97
CA GLU A 537 -19.06 28.16 -48.65
C GLU A 537 -18.77 28.34 -50.16
N PRO A 538 -18.30 27.34 -50.96
CA PRO A 538 -19.22 26.26 -51.42
C PRO A 538 -18.65 24.91 -51.94
N VAL A 539 -19.51 23.89 -51.85
CA VAL A 539 -20.01 22.95 -52.89
C VAL A 539 -19.07 21.95 -53.62
N SER A 540 -19.62 20.73 -53.68
CA SER A 540 -19.30 19.48 -54.38
C SER A 540 -19.11 19.53 -55.90
N GLU A 541 -18.40 18.54 -56.47
CA GLU A 541 -18.78 17.85 -57.71
C GLU A 541 -18.00 16.52 -57.89
N GLU A 542 -18.73 15.48 -58.30
CA GLU A 542 -18.27 14.17 -58.82
C GLU A 542 -18.75 14.11 -60.29
N PRO A 543 -18.17 13.27 -61.18
CA PRO A 543 -19.02 12.19 -61.72
C PRO A 543 -18.32 10.88 -62.21
N ASP A 544 -19.08 9.76 -62.09
CA ASP A 544 -19.33 8.59 -62.97
C ASP A 544 -18.19 7.86 -63.73
N ALA A 545 -18.24 6.56 -64.08
CA ALA A 545 -19.11 5.39 -63.83
C ALA A 545 -18.43 4.16 -64.51
N GLY A 546 -18.78 2.93 -64.13
CA GLY A 546 -18.53 1.74 -64.99
C GLY A 546 -18.49 0.38 -64.28
N GLU A 547 -19.60 -0.36 -64.38
CA GLU A 547 -19.97 -1.64 -63.75
C GLU A 547 -19.13 -2.89 -64.07
N GLY A 548 -19.22 -3.90 -63.18
CA GLY A 548 -19.08 -5.33 -63.53
C GLY A 548 -18.69 -6.29 -62.39
N SER A 549 -19.64 -7.08 -61.88
CA SER A 549 -19.47 -8.30 -61.05
C SER A 549 -20.09 -9.50 -61.84
N PRO A 550 -19.81 -10.82 -61.66
CA PRO A 550 -19.34 -11.54 -60.45
C PRO A 550 -18.31 -12.71 -60.67
N ALA A 551 -17.98 -13.43 -59.58
CA ALA A 551 -17.01 -14.55 -59.41
C ALA A 551 -17.32 -15.86 -60.21
N PRO A 552 -16.38 -16.84 -60.36
CA PRO A 552 -15.94 -17.78 -59.29
C PRO A 552 -14.44 -18.22 -59.32
N GLY A 553 -13.96 -18.91 -58.27
CA GLY A 553 -12.58 -19.44 -58.11
C GLY A 553 -12.20 -20.59 -59.06
N PRO A 554 -10.91 -21.02 -59.11
CA PRO A 554 -10.55 -22.32 -58.50
C PRO A 554 -9.09 -22.49 -57.97
N GLU A 555 -8.98 -23.49 -57.09
CA GLU A 555 -7.92 -24.50 -56.80
C GLU A 555 -6.40 -24.34 -57.00
N LYS A 556 -5.72 -25.02 -56.06
CA LYS A 556 -4.31 -25.43 -55.89
C LYS A 556 -3.66 -26.16 -57.08
N PRO A 557 -2.32 -26.29 -57.08
CA PRO A 557 -1.66 -27.47 -57.63
C PRO A 557 -0.67 -28.18 -56.68
N ASP A 558 -0.60 -29.50 -56.83
CA ASP A 558 0.18 -30.49 -56.08
C ASP A 558 1.59 -30.78 -56.66
N THR A 559 2.39 -31.41 -55.77
CA THR A 559 3.69 -32.13 -55.83
C THR A 559 4.00 -32.99 -57.07
N PRO A 560 5.28 -33.43 -57.22
CA PRO A 560 5.54 -34.81 -57.66
C PRO A 560 6.54 -35.60 -56.78
N THR A 561 6.29 -36.90 -56.63
CA THR A 561 7.19 -37.95 -56.11
C THR A 561 7.70 -38.82 -57.28
N PRO A 562 8.71 -39.68 -57.08
CA PRO A 562 8.42 -41.12 -57.23
C PRO A 562 9.15 -42.08 -56.24
N ASN A 563 8.39 -43.07 -55.74
CA ASN A 563 8.61 -44.55 -55.57
C ASN A 563 10.05 -45.15 -55.63
N ALA A 564 10.40 -46.28 -54.99
CA ALA A 564 9.73 -47.31 -54.18
C ALA A 564 10.76 -48.24 -53.48
N THR A 565 10.29 -49.01 -52.48
CA THR A 565 10.90 -50.09 -51.64
C THR A 565 11.22 -51.40 -52.42
N PRO A 566 11.84 -52.47 -51.84
CA PRO A 566 11.11 -53.43 -50.97
C PRO A 566 11.89 -54.19 -49.85
N GLU A 567 11.10 -54.71 -48.87
CA GLU A 567 11.16 -56.03 -48.16
C GLU A 567 12.40 -56.45 -47.32
N ALA A 568 12.38 -57.35 -46.33
CA ALA A 568 11.44 -57.95 -45.35
C ALA A 568 12.23 -59.05 -44.56
N GLU A 569 11.60 -59.65 -43.53
CA GLU A 569 11.96 -60.88 -42.73
C GLU A 569 12.82 -60.64 -41.46
N ALA A 570 12.32 -60.83 -40.20
CA ALA A 570 11.82 -62.02 -39.48
C ALA A 570 12.95 -63.05 -39.21
N GLU A 571 13.22 -63.66 -38.05
CA GLU A 571 12.40 -64.20 -36.94
C GLU A 571 13.33 -64.66 -35.77
N ARG A 572 12.73 -64.94 -34.59
CA ARG A 572 13.15 -65.85 -33.48
C ARG A 572 14.37 -65.45 -32.61
N GLY A 573 14.38 -65.66 -31.29
CA GLY A 573 13.55 -66.45 -30.38
C GLY A 573 14.45 -67.09 -29.32
N GLY A 574 14.08 -67.06 -28.04
CA GLY A 574 14.86 -67.73 -26.98
C GLY A 574 14.53 -67.28 -25.56
N SER A 575 13.52 -67.90 -24.97
CA SER A 575 13.17 -67.86 -23.54
C SER A 575 13.95 -68.93 -22.76
N VAL A 576 13.72 -68.98 -21.43
CA VAL A 576 13.95 -70.08 -20.46
C VAL A 576 15.27 -69.92 -19.66
N LEU A 577 15.35 -69.90 -18.31
CA LEU A 577 14.64 -70.63 -17.24
C LEU A 577 14.74 -69.87 -15.90
N ALA A 578 13.69 -69.97 -15.07
CA ALA A 578 13.71 -69.67 -13.63
C ALA A 578 13.92 -70.97 -12.83
N VAL A 579 14.61 -70.90 -11.68
CA VAL A 579 14.52 -71.94 -10.63
C VAL A 579 14.48 -71.25 -9.25
N HIS A 580 13.49 -71.67 -8.47
CA HIS A 580 13.22 -71.40 -7.05
C HIS A 580 14.33 -71.94 -6.12
N ASP A 581 14.51 -71.41 -4.91
CA ASP A 581 13.83 -71.90 -3.70
C ASP A 581 14.44 -71.34 -2.39
N GLU A 582 13.64 -71.44 -1.33
CA GLU A 582 13.68 -70.90 0.03
C GLU A 582 14.87 -71.25 0.94
N GLY A 583 14.98 -70.52 2.06
CA GLY A 583 15.76 -70.94 3.22
C GLY A 583 15.85 -69.88 4.34
N ALA A 584 15.18 -70.14 5.45
CA ALA A 584 14.87 -69.23 6.55
C ALA A 584 15.96 -69.01 7.62
N ALA A 585 15.70 -67.98 8.45
CA ALA A 585 15.80 -67.93 9.92
C ALA A 585 17.05 -67.33 10.63
N GLU A 586 16.72 -66.27 11.39
CA GLU A 586 17.15 -65.88 12.76
C GLU A 586 18.51 -65.22 13.06
N GLY A 587 18.42 -64.14 13.85
CA GLY A 587 19.51 -63.58 14.65
C GLY A 587 19.43 -62.07 14.82
N GLY A 588 18.70 -61.60 15.84
CA GLY A 588 18.46 -60.17 16.09
C GLY A 588 19.65 -59.39 16.65
N THR A 589 19.53 -58.05 16.66
CA THR A 589 19.84 -57.18 17.81
C THR A 589 19.49 -55.73 17.47
N GLU A 590 18.70 -55.11 18.34
CA GLU A 590 18.45 -53.66 18.38
C GLU A 590 19.74 -52.87 18.56
N ARG A 591 19.83 -51.70 17.89
CA ARG A 591 20.48 -50.50 18.46
C ARG A 591 20.18 -49.26 17.62
N GLU A 592 19.41 -48.35 18.23
CA GLU A 592 19.42 -46.91 17.94
C GLU A 592 20.84 -46.33 18.05
N SER A 593 21.17 -45.37 17.18
CA SER A 593 22.16 -44.31 17.43
C SER A 593 22.21 -43.28 16.28
N PRO A 594 22.69 -42.04 16.53
CA PRO A 594 21.91 -40.84 16.26
C PRO A 594 22.54 -39.85 15.26
N LEU A 595 21.75 -38.83 14.91
CA LEU A 595 22.13 -37.62 14.19
C LEU A 595 23.19 -36.80 14.96
N THR A 596 24.32 -36.52 14.32
CA THR A 596 25.33 -35.54 14.74
C THR A 596 25.12 -34.20 14.00
N PRO A 597 25.30 -33.05 14.67
CA PRO A 597 25.16 -31.72 14.06
C PRO A 597 26.50 -31.24 13.47
N LEU A 598 26.47 -30.65 12.28
CA LEU A 598 27.63 -29.97 11.69
C LEU A 598 27.69 -28.53 12.22
N THR A 599 28.66 -28.29 13.10
CA THR A 599 29.16 -26.97 13.47
C THR A 599 30.40 -26.60 12.64
N SER A 600 30.68 -25.30 12.59
CA SER A 600 31.87 -24.61 12.06
C SER A 600 31.98 -24.49 10.53
N VAL A 601 31.77 -23.26 10.03
CA VAL A 601 32.38 -22.79 8.79
C VAL A 601 33.37 -21.70 9.20
N ASP A 602 34.64 -21.98 8.97
CA ASP A 602 35.78 -21.10 9.20
C ASP A 602 35.73 -19.88 8.27
N VAL A 603 35.87 -18.71 8.87
CA VAL A 603 36.26 -17.45 8.23
C VAL A 603 37.76 -17.33 8.44
N PRO A 604 38.62 -17.57 7.41
CA PRO A 604 39.14 -16.42 6.66
C PRO A 604 39.63 -16.79 5.23
N THR A 605 38.91 -16.40 4.18
CA THR A 605 39.52 -16.23 2.85
C THR A 605 38.73 -15.22 2.00
N LEU A 606 38.68 -13.97 2.45
CA LEU A 606 38.07 -12.88 1.67
C LEU A 606 38.87 -11.59 1.90
N LEU A 607 40.04 -11.46 1.25
CA LEU A 607 40.74 -10.18 1.10
C LEU A 607 41.75 -10.14 -0.06
N THR A 608 41.48 -10.86 -1.15
CA THR A 608 42.25 -10.73 -2.40
C THR A 608 41.31 -10.92 -3.57
N GLY A 609 40.63 -9.85 -3.96
CA GLY A 609 39.71 -9.92 -5.09
C GLY A 609 38.95 -8.66 -5.44
N LEU A 610 39.34 -7.47 -4.94
CA LEU A 610 38.86 -6.20 -5.46
C LEU A 610 40.01 -5.20 -5.33
N GLY A 611 40.68 -4.95 -6.46
CA GLY A 611 41.65 -3.87 -6.58
C GLY A 611 40.92 -2.53 -6.65
N LEU A 612 40.95 -1.79 -5.54
CA LEU A 612 40.96 -0.34 -5.48
C LEU A 612 42.11 0.08 -4.57
#